data_AF-A0A1Y1VGD5-F1
#
_entry.id   AF-A0A1Y1VGD5-F1
#
_cell.length_a   1.000
_cell.length_b   1.000
_cell.length_c   1.000
_cell.angle_alpha   90.00
_cell.angle_beta   90.00
_cell.angle_gamma   90.00
#
_symmetry.space_group_name_H-M   'P 1'
#
loop_
_entity.id
_entity.type
_entity.pdbx_description
1 polymer ?
#
loop_
_entity_poly.entity_id
_entity_poly.type
_entity_poly.pdbx_seq_one_letter_code
_entity_poly.pdbx_strand_id
1 'polypeptide(L)'
;NITDEMKELFIYINTYQPEEFTLIPQLKCFIPDYIPAVGDIDPIIKIPKPNQEDKDMECELGTKVLDEPVAKQTDPALLDLELRASLLSTGSDENNKNVYSINLNFNDSEEGIEGMKELTKWVENAQNLYSLKPSDRVIYSKRMADIEDLMAEWPPEIDEFFSSNDNDFSISQLDLPLPDICKLVCSILDIPVYSNNTTNQKSLTDTDNKSSIKRNHRNLIESMHTVFSLYAEFKNSQHFGRKINKENF
;
A
#
# COMPACT_ATOMS: atom_id res chain seq x y z
N ASN A 1 -38.14 -37.18 76.51
CA ASN A 1 -39.56 -37.37 76.13
C ASN A 1 -39.93 -36.33 75.09
N ILE A 2 -40.04 -36.76 73.83
CA ILE A 2 -40.59 -35.93 72.76
C ILE A 2 -42.11 -35.84 73.02
N THR A 3 -42.64 -34.63 73.18
CA THR A 3 -44.08 -34.38 73.37
C THR A 3 -44.84 -34.75 72.09
N ASP A 4 -46.07 -35.23 72.21
CA ASP A 4 -46.85 -35.69 71.06
C ASP A 4 -47.15 -34.56 70.06
N GLU A 5 -47.26 -33.32 70.53
CA GLU A 5 -47.36 -32.12 69.68
C GLU A 5 -46.15 -31.95 68.73
N MET A 6 -44.93 -32.26 69.20
CA MET A 6 -43.75 -32.21 68.33
C MET A 6 -43.79 -33.32 67.27
N LYS A 7 -44.35 -34.49 67.57
CA LYS A 7 -44.50 -35.58 66.59
C LYS A 7 -45.52 -35.22 65.52
N GLU A 8 -46.65 -34.60 65.89
CA GLU A 8 -47.62 -34.09 64.93
C GLU A 8 -47.01 -33.01 64.03
N LEU A 9 -46.19 -32.12 64.58
CA LEU A 9 -45.50 -31.10 63.81
C LEU A 9 -44.52 -31.72 62.80
N PHE A 10 -43.79 -32.77 63.19
CA PHE A 10 -42.92 -33.51 62.26
C PHE A 10 -43.71 -34.24 61.16
N ILE A 11 -44.94 -34.69 61.44
CA ILE A 11 -45.83 -35.24 60.41
C ILE A 11 -46.24 -34.16 59.42
N TYR A 12 -46.63 -32.97 59.89
CA TYR A 12 -46.98 -31.85 59.01
C TYR A 12 -45.79 -31.37 58.18
N ILE A 13 -44.58 -31.34 58.74
CA ILE A 13 -43.35 -31.00 58.01
C ILE A 13 -43.06 -32.03 56.92
N ASN A 14 -43.18 -33.32 57.23
CA ASN A 14 -42.95 -34.39 56.25
C ASN A 14 -44.04 -34.45 55.16
N THR A 15 -45.24 -33.95 55.46
CA THR A 15 -46.37 -33.94 54.50
C THR A 15 -46.36 -32.66 53.65
N TYR A 16 -45.65 -31.62 54.07
CA TYR A 16 -45.58 -30.37 53.32
C TYR A 16 -44.67 -30.54 52.10
N GLN A 17 -45.28 -30.56 50.92
CA GLN A 17 -44.58 -30.42 49.65
C GLN A 17 -44.84 -29.02 49.10
N PRO A 18 -43.81 -28.17 48.93
CA PRO A 18 -44.00 -26.84 48.37
C PRO A 18 -44.51 -26.92 46.93
N GLU A 19 -45.52 -26.11 46.61
CA GLU A 19 -46.07 -26.03 45.26
C GLU A 19 -45.10 -25.25 44.36
N GLU A 20 -44.41 -25.96 43.46
CA GLU A 20 -43.53 -25.34 42.47
C GLU A 20 -44.37 -24.76 41.32
N PHE A 21 -44.79 -23.51 41.46
CA PHE A 21 -45.45 -22.80 40.38
C PHE A 21 -44.40 -22.27 39.39
N THR A 22 -44.39 -22.80 38.16
CA THR A 22 -43.57 -22.25 37.07
C THR A 22 -44.36 -21.15 36.35
N LEU A 23 -43.99 -19.89 36.61
CA LEU A 23 -44.52 -18.75 35.87
C LEU A 23 -44.10 -18.88 34.40
N ILE A 24 -45.07 -18.93 33.49
CA ILE A 24 -44.79 -18.89 32.04
C ILE A 24 -44.23 -17.49 31.73
N PRO A 25 -42.98 -17.36 31.26
CA PRO A 25 -42.39 -16.06 31.00
C PRO A 25 -43.10 -15.43 29.79
N GLN A 26 -43.79 -14.31 30.01
CA GLN A 26 -44.32 -13.51 28.92
C GLN A 26 -43.20 -12.67 28.32
N LEU A 27 -42.83 -12.97 27.08
CA LEU A 27 -41.85 -12.18 26.32
C LEU A 27 -42.48 -10.83 25.95
N LYS A 28 -42.11 -9.78 26.69
CA LYS A 28 -42.37 -8.40 26.30
C LYS A 28 -41.15 -7.88 25.56
N CYS A 29 -41.32 -7.47 24.31
CA CYS A 29 -40.24 -6.81 23.56
C CYS A 29 -39.80 -5.56 24.32
N PHE A 30 -38.52 -5.50 24.69
CA PHE A 30 -37.91 -4.30 25.22
C PHE A 30 -37.59 -3.38 24.05
N ILE A 31 -38.40 -2.34 23.88
CA ILE A 31 -38.14 -1.25 22.94
C ILE A 31 -37.57 -0.11 23.79
N PRO A 32 -36.27 0.21 23.68
CA PRO A 32 -35.71 1.37 24.35
C PRO A 32 -36.40 2.64 23.84
N ASP A 33 -36.78 3.55 24.73
CA ASP A 33 -37.36 4.85 24.35
C ASP A 33 -36.36 5.71 23.55
N TYR A 34 -35.07 5.45 23.69
CA TYR A 34 -33.99 6.14 23.01
C TYR A 34 -33.00 5.16 22.41
N ILE A 35 -32.77 5.26 21.11
CA ILE A 35 -31.66 4.60 20.43
C ILE A 35 -30.47 5.55 20.52
N PRO A 36 -29.29 5.11 20.98
CA PRO A 36 -28.09 5.94 20.90
C PRO A 36 -27.83 6.22 19.41
N ALA A 37 -28.03 7.47 19.00
CA ALA A 37 -27.56 7.92 17.71
C ALA A 37 -26.03 7.95 17.81
N VAL A 38 -25.37 6.95 17.24
CA VAL A 38 -23.97 7.09 16.82
C VAL A 38 -24.02 8.14 15.71
N GLY A 39 -23.92 9.41 16.10
CA GLY A 39 -23.84 10.50 15.15
C GLY A 39 -22.61 10.33 14.26
N ASP A 40 -22.63 10.95 13.08
CA ASP A 40 -21.41 11.10 12.30
C ASP A 40 -20.32 11.73 13.18
N ILE A 41 -19.11 11.21 13.07
CA ILE A 41 -17.94 11.70 13.80
C ILE A 41 -17.73 13.14 13.31
N ASP A 42 -18.05 14.12 14.15
CA ASP A 42 -17.77 15.53 13.88
C ASP A 42 -16.25 15.65 13.64
N PRO A 43 -15.78 16.15 12.48
CA PRO A 43 -14.35 16.26 12.18
C PRO A 43 -13.63 17.31 13.05
N ILE A 44 -14.33 17.97 13.99
CA ILE A 44 -13.79 18.95 14.94
C ILE A 44 -13.14 20.16 14.24
N ILE A 45 -13.39 20.36 12.94
CA ILE A 45 -12.92 21.52 12.17
C ILE A 45 -13.76 22.74 12.56
N LYS A 46 -13.38 23.39 13.65
CA LYS A 46 -14.04 24.60 14.16
C LYS A 46 -13.36 25.82 13.58
N ILE A 47 -13.96 26.40 12.54
CA ILE A 47 -13.51 27.68 11.97
C ILE A 47 -13.70 28.77 13.04
N PRO A 48 -12.65 29.51 13.44
CA PRO A 48 -12.79 30.59 14.42
C PRO A 48 -13.65 31.72 13.86
N LYS A 49 -14.38 32.41 14.74
CA LYS A 49 -15.21 33.56 14.33
C LYS A 49 -14.31 34.70 13.85
N PRO A 50 -14.69 35.45 12.80
CA PRO A 50 -13.85 36.49 12.19
C PRO A 50 -13.40 37.67 13.08
N ASN A 51 -13.88 37.77 14.34
CA ASN A 51 -13.73 38.96 15.21
C ASN A 51 -13.22 38.65 16.64
N GLN A 52 -12.69 37.46 16.92
CA GLN A 52 -12.03 37.18 18.21
C GLN A 52 -10.51 37.12 18.00
N GLU A 53 -9.76 37.93 18.76
CA GLU A 53 -8.31 37.88 18.75
C GLU A 53 -7.82 36.47 19.14
N ASP A 54 -6.88 35.96 18.33
CA ASP A 54 -6.43 34.57 18.20
C ASP A 54 -5.72 33.97 19.43
N LYS A 55 -5.95 34.48 20.65
CA LYS A 55 -5.21 34.07 21.85
C LYS A 55 -5.96 33.12 22.78
N ASP A 56 -7.30 33.15 22.78
CA ASP A 56 -8.09 32.43 23.79
C ASP A 56 -8.95 31.28 23.24
N MET A 57 -8.77 30.91 21.96
CA MET A 57 -9.41 29.73 21.37
C MET A 57 -8.33 28.76 20.91
N GLU A 58 -7.90 27.89 21.82
CA GLU A 58 -7.08 26.69 21.59
C GLU A 58 -7.81 25.66 20.71
N CYS A 59 -8.37 26.08 19.57
CA CYS A 59 -8.94 25.20 18.55
C CYS A 59 -7.92 25.02 17.42
N GLU A 60 -6.73 24.52 17.74
CA GLU A 60 -5.71 24.08 16.76
C GLU A 60 -6.04 22.68 16.18
N LEU A 61 -7.13 22.06 16.64
CA LEU A 61 -7.65 20.80 16.13
C LEU A 61 -8.16 20.96 14.69
N GLY A 62 -7.65 20.13 13.77
CA GLY A 62 -7.94 20.18 12.34
C GLY A 62 -7.03 21.09 11.52
N THR A 63 -6.29 22.03 12.13
CA THR A 63 -5.32 22.90 11.41
C THR A 63 -3.86 22.55 11.71
N LYS A 64 -3.54 22.14 12.95
CA LYS A 64 -2.19 21.69 13.35
C LYS A 64 -2.14 20.20 13.70
N VAL A 65 -3.22 19.67 14.28
CA VAL A 65 -3.37 18.24 14.58
C VAL A 65 -4.52 17.71 13.75
N LEU A 66 -4.22 16.83 12.79
CA LEU A 66 -5.23 16.18 11.96
C LEU A 66 -5.93 15.10 12.79
N ASP A 67 -7.25 15.20 12.94
CA ASP A 67 -8.05 14.13 13.53
C ASP A 67 -8.46 13.15 12.43
N GLU A 68 -8.02 11.90 12.55
CA GLU A 68 -8.31 10.86 11.57
C GLU A 68 -9.63 10.19 11.92
N PRO A 69 -10.49 9.84 10.94
CA PRO A 69 -11.82 9.27 11.19
C PRO A 69 -11.79 7.85 11.80
N VAL A 70 -10.63 7.35 12.20
CA VAL A 70 -10.41 6.01 12.72
C VAL A 70 -10.27 6.10 14.24
N ALA A 71 -10.99 5.24 14.97
CA ALA A 71 -10.93 5.18 16.45
C ALA A 71 -9.52 4.91 17.03
N LYS A 72 -8.57 4.51 16.17
CA LYS A 72 -7.14 4.38 16.47
C LYS A 72 -6.38 5.34 15.57
N GLN A 73 -5.77 6.35 16.17
CA GLN A 73 -4.93 7.31 15.48
C GLN A 73 -3.66 6.65 14.91
N THR A 74 -3.22 7.11 13.73
CA THR A 74 -1.95 6.70 13.14
C THR A 74 -0.77 7.20 13.99
N ASP A 75 0.29 6.40 14.08
CA ASP A 75 1.52 6.80 14.75
C ASP A 75 2.27 7.85 13.91
N PRO A 76 2.52 9.07 14.43
CA PRO A 76 3.26 10.11 13.72
C PRO A 76 4.64 9.66 13.23
N ALA A 77 5.31 8.78 13.98
CA ALA A 77 6.62 8.25 13.62
C ALA A 77 6.56 7.35 12.39
N LEU A 78 5.51 6.53 12.32
CA LEU A 78 5.30 5.63 11.20
C LEU A 78 4.91 6.41 9.94
N LEU A 79 4.03 7.39 10.09
CA LEU A 79 3.58 8.24 8.98
C LEU A 79 4.77 9.01 8.38
N ASP A 80 5.64 9.59 9.21
CA ASP A 80 6.86 10.26 8.73
C ASP A 80 7.77 9.30 7.96
N LEU A 81 7.93 8.07 8.45
CA LEU A 81 8.71 7.04 7.75
C LEU A 81 8.07 6.66 6.40
N GLU A 82 6.76 6.46 6.36
CA GLU A 82 6.00 6.14 5.15
C GLU A 82 6.04 7.29 4.12
N LEU A 83 5.87 8.54 4.56
CA LEU A 83 5.97 9.72 3.71
C LEU A 83 7.37 9.85 3.12
N ARG A 84 8.43 9.61 3.91
CA ARG A 84 9.81 9.58 3.40
C ARG A 84 10.03 8.45 2.39
N ALA A 85 9.46 7.28 2.63
CA ALA A 85 9.58 6.15 1.72
C ALA A 85 8.84 6.39 0.39
N SER A 86 7.64 6.97 0.44
CA SER A 86 6.78 7.20 -0.72
C SER A 86 7.19 8.38 -1.58
N LEU A 87 7.68 9.47 -0.98
CA LEU A 87 8.09 10.65 -1.73
C LEU A 87 9.41 10.46 -2.49
N LEU A 88 10.14 9.36 -2.26
CA LEU A 88 11.44 9.01 -2.88
C LEU A 88 12.47 10.16 -2.91
N SER A 89 12.24 11.23 -2.15
CA SER A 89 12.94 12.50 -2.31
C SER A 89 13.95 12.72 -1.19
N THR A 90 15.20 12.54 -1.60
CA THR A 90 16.46 13.09 -1.10
C THR A 90 16.49 14.63 -1.01
N GLY A 91 15.41 15.29 -0.61
CA GLY A 91 15.34 16.75 -0.67
C GLY A 91 14.36 17.34 0.33
N SER A 92 14.85 17.62 1.54
CA SER A 92 14.71 18.90 2.26
C SER A 92 14.85 18.67 3.77
N ASP A 93 15.87 19.32 4.34
CA ASP A 93 16.12 19.52 5.77
C ASP A 93 16.61 18.32 6.60
N GLU A 94 17.93 18.13 6.61
CA GLU A 94 18.67 17.42 7.67
C GLU A 94 18.32 17.90 9.09
N ASN A 95 17.67 19.07 9.23
CA ASN A 95 17.35 19.73 10.48
C ASN A 95 16.03 19.28 11.13
N ASN A 96 15.21 18.44 10.47
CA ASN A 96 13.91 18.03 11.01
C ASN A 96 13.77 16.49 11.10
N LYS A 97 14.84 15.83 11.55
CA LYS A 97 14.80 14.41 11.92
C LYS A 97 14.20 14.32 13.33
N ASN A 98 12.87 14.26 13.43
CA ASN A 98 12.24 13.86 14.68
C ASN A 98 12.64 12.41 14.98
N VAL A 99 13.52 12.24 15.96
CA VAL A 99 13.91 10.92 16.46
C VAL A 99 12.89 10.49 17.50
N TYR A 100 12.06 9.52 17.15
CA TYR A 100 11.12 8.90 18.08
C TYR A 100 11.82 7.76 18.82
N SER A 101 11.68 7.70 20.14
CA SER A 101 12.25 6.66 20.98
C SER A 101 11.14 5.93 21.74
N ILE A 102 11.19 4.59 21.73
CA ILE A 102 10.33 3.74 22.55
C ILE A 102 11.06 3.47 23.87
N ASN A 103 10.46 3.83 25.01
CA ASN A 103 11.03 3.55 26.32
C ASN A 103 10.78 2.09 26.69
N LEU A 104 11.82 1.26 26.55
CA LEU A 104 11.78 -0.13 26.99
C LEU A 104 12.21 -0.20 28.46
N ASN A 105 11.23 -0.12 29.36
CA ASN A 105 11.46 -0.51 30.75
C ASN A 105 11.46 -2.05 30.83
N PHE A 106 12.63 -2.65 31.03
CA PHE A 106 12.80 -4.12 31.13
C PHE A 106 12.31 -4.73 32.46
N ASN A 107 11.60 -3.97 33.27
CA ASN A 107 11.00 -4.47 34.51
C ASN A 107 9.66 -5.14 34.18
N ASP A 108 9.27 -6.16 34.96
CA ASP A 108 7.93 -6.80 34.90
C ASP A 108 6.80 -5.87 35.39
N SER A 109 6.92 -4.55 35.15
CA SER A 109 5.89 -3.56 35.38
C SER A 109 4.93 -3.51 34.18
N GLU A 110 3.70 -3.02 34.42
CA GLU A 110 2.68 -2.84 33.36
C GLU A 110 3.22 -1.99 32.20
N GLU A 111 4.05 -1.00 32.50
CA GLU A 111 4.76 -0.15 31.52
C GLU A 111 5.75 -0.93 30.63
N GLY A 112 6.41 -1.97 31.17
CA GLY A 112 7.32 -2.81 30.40
C GLY A 112 6.57 -3.71 29.42
N ILE A 113 5.40 -4.23 29.83
CA ILE A 113 4.52 -5.02 28.95
C ILE A 113 3.95 -4.15 27.82
N GLU A 114 3.63 -2.89 28.11
CA GLU A 114 3.17 -1.91 27.13
C GLU A 114 4.28 -1.55 26.12
N GLY A 115 5.48 -1.23 26.61
CA GLY A 115 6.64 -0.96 25.75
C GLY A 115 7.02 -2.14 24.84
N MET A 116 6.89 -3.38 25.32
CA MET A 116 7.13 -4.57 24.50
C MET A 116 6.05 -4.77 23.41
N LYS A 117 4.79 -4.39 23.67
CA LYS A 117 3.72 -4.40 22.66
C LYS A 117 3.95 -3.31 21.60
N GLU A 118 4.33 -2.11 22.02
CA GLU A 118 4.69 -1.01 21.11
C GLU A 118 5.89 -1.37 20.23
N LEU A 119 6.91 -2.00 20.81
CA LEU A 119 8.05 -2.52 20.06
C LEU A 119 7.63 -3.55 19.02
N THR A 120 6.80 -4.52 19.41
CA THR A 120 6.32 -5.56 18.49
C THR A 120 5.53 -4.95 17.33
N LYS A 121 4.65 -3.99 17.64
CA LYS A 121 3.89 -3.21 16.65
C LYS A 121 4.83 -2.44 15.72
N TRP A 122 5.85 -1.78 16.27
CA TRP A 122 6.85 -1.04 15.48
C TRP A 122 7.64 -1.97 14.56
N VAL A 123 8.07 -3.15 15.04
CA VAL A 123 8.79 -4.15 14.23
C VAL A 123 7.92 -4.64 13.07
N GLU A 124 6.66 -4.98 13.33
CA GLU A 124 5.71 -5.40 12.28
C GLU A 124 5.53 -4.30 11.23
N ASN A 125 5.35 -3.06 11.68
CA ASN A 125 5.20 -1.91 10.79
C ASN A 125 6.47 -1.63 9.96
N ALA A 126 7.66 -1.73 10.57
CA ALA A 126 8.93 -1.59 9.87
C ALA A 126 9.10 -2.67 8.80
N GLN A 127 8.75 -3.93 9.10
CA GLN A 127 8.76 -5.01 8.12
C GLN A 127 7.82 -4.74 6.94
N ASN A 128 6.60 -4.24 7.22
CA ASN A 128 5.65 -3.85 6.18
C ASN A 128 6.21 -2.73 5.27
N LEU A 129 6.88 -1.73 5.84
CA LEU A 129 7.54 -0.66 5.07
C LEU A 129 8.66 -1.19 4.18
N TYR A 130 9.50 -2.09 4.69
CA TYR A 130 10.54 -2.72 3.88
C TYR A 130 9.96 -3.62 2.78
N SER A 131 8.79 -4.23 3.00
CA SER A 131 8.10 -5.02 1.96
C SER A 131 7.57 -4.16 0.80
N LEU A 132 7.23 -2.90 1.07
CA LEU A 132 6.75 -1.94 0.08
C LEU A 132 7.89 -1.29 -0.72
N LYS A 133 9.13 -1.34 -0.20
CA LYS A 133 10.28 -0.81 -0.92
C LYS A 133 10.47 -1.62 -2.22
N PRO A 134 10.42 -0.98 -3.40
CA PRO A 134 10.66 -1.68 -4.65
C PRO A 134 12.07 -2.28 -4.62
N SER A 135 12.20 -3.51 -5.14
CA SER A 135 13.51 -4.16 -5.23
C SER A 135 14.43 -3.33 -6.12
N ASP A 136 15.65 -3.09 -5.65
CA ASP A 136 16.71 -2.39 -6.38
C ASP A 136 17.17 -3.19 -7.61
N ARG A 137 16.80 -4.47 -7.68
CA ARG A 137 17.12 -5.36 -8.81
C ARG A 137 15.86 -5.73 -9.58
N VAL A 138 15.91 -5.50 -10.89
CA VAL A 138 14.89 -5.97 -11.80
C VAL A 138 15.15 -7.44 -12.13
N ILE A 139 14.25 -8.31 -11.67
CA ILE A 139 14.26 -9.74 -12.00
C ILE A 139 13.36 -9.94 -13.21
N TYR A 140 13.97 -10.19 -14.36
CA TYR A 140 13.23 -10.49 -15.59
C TYR A 140 12.64 -11.90 -15.56
N SER A 141 11.43 -12.04 -16.13
CA SER A 141 10.74 -13.33 -16.18
C SER A 141 11.43 -14.36 -17.09
N LYS A 142 12.14 -13.88 -18.12
CA LYS A 142 12.88 -14.69 -19.10
C LYS A 142 14.24 -14.05 -19.36
N ARG A 143 15.17 -14.82 -19.95
CA ARG A 143 16.48 -14.31 -20.40
C ARG A 143 16.25 -13.14 -21.37
N MET A 144 16.84 -12.00 -21.08
CA MET A 144 16.86 -10.85 -21.98
C MET A 144 18.25 -10.70 -22.60
N ALA A 145 18.36 -9.87 -23.65
CA ALA A 145 19.64 -9.56 -24.27
C ALA A 145 20.56 -8.85 -23.26
N ASP A 146 21.86 -9.13 -23.34
CA ASP A 146 22.85 -8.46 -22.50
C ASP A 146 23.06 -7.02 -22.99
N ILE A 147 23.26 -6.09 -22.06
CA ILE A 147 23.38 -4.66 -22.40
C ILE A 147 24.67 -4.41 -23.18
N GLU A 148 25.75 -5.13 -22.86
CA GLU A 148 27.03 -5.02 -23.59
C GLU A 148 26.91 -5.48 -25.04
N ASP A 149 26.21 -6.59 -25.28
CA ASP A 149 25.95 -7.09 -26.64
C ASP A 149 25.11 -6.10 -27.46
N LEU A 150 24.15 -5.41 -26.82
CA LEU A 150 23.32 -4.39 -27.45
C LEU A 150 24.06 -3.07 -27.72
N MET A 151 25.21 -2.83 -27.08
CA MET A 151 26.06 -1.68 -27.39
C MET A 151 27.00 -1.91 -28.58
N ALA A 152 26.99 -3.11 -29.17
CA ALA A 152 27.79 -3.43 -30.34
C ALA A 152 27.41 -2.55 -31.55
N GLU A 153 28.35 -2.41 -32.47
CA GLU A 153 28.14 -1.68 -33.72
C GLU A 153 27.10 -2.41 -34.59
N TRP A 154 26.22 -1.63 -35.24
CA TRP A 154 25.23 -2.17 -36.16
C TRP A 154 25.92 -2.84 -37.35
N PRO A 155 25.36 -3.95 -37.87
CA PRO A 155 25.77 -4.51 -39.14
C PRO A 155 25.78 -3.43 -40.24
N PRO A 156 26.76 -3.47 -41.17
CA PRO A 156 26.95 -2.41 -42.15
C PRO A 156 25.74 -2.22 -43.08
N GLU A 157 24.92 -3.25 -43.29
CA GLU A 157 23.69 -3.17 -44.08
C GLU A 157 22.64 -2.26 -43.42
N ILE A 158 22.59 -2.28 -42.08
CA ILE A 158 21.66 -1.47 -41.29
C ILE A 158 22.20 -0.04 -41.15
N ASP A 159 23.51 0.11 -40.96
CA ASP A 159 24.14 1.43 -40.86
C ASP A 159 24.05 2.21 -42.18
N GLU A 160 24.20 1.54 -43.33
CA GLU A 160 23.99 2.15 -44.64
C GLU A 160 22.53 2.58 -44.84
N PHE A 161 21.56 1.81 -44.36
CA PHE A 161 20.13 2.16 -44.41
C PHE A 161 19.80 3.42 -43.59
N PHE A 162 20.39 3.58 -42.40
CA PHE A 162 20.23 4.78 -41.59
C PHE A 162 21.01 5.98 -42.11
N SER A 163 22.19 5.74 -42.73
CA SER A 163 23.04 6.79 -43.31
C SER A 163 22.54 7.30 -44.66
N SER A 164 21.80 6.46 -45.41
CA SER A 164 21.12 6.88 -46.63
C SER A 164 19.95 7.79 -46.27
N ASN A 165 20.23 9.09 -46.27
CA ASN A 165 19.40 10.27 -45.97
C ASN A 165 18.00 10.38 -46.63
N ASP A 166 17.43 9.32 -47.21
CA ASP A 166 16.14 9.36 -47.92
C ASP A 166 14.96 8.87 -47.07
N ASN A 167 15.19 8.38 -45.85
CA ASN A 167 14.13 8.02 -44.93
C ASN A 167 14.29 8.80 -43.62
N ASP A 168 13.68 9.98 -43.53
CA ASP A 168 13.27 10.57 -42.25
C ASP A 168 12.30 9.57 -41.60
N PHE A 169 12.82 8.52 -40.96
CA PHE A 169 12.03 7.54 -40.23
C PHE A 169 11.53 8.20 -38.95
N SER A 170 10.56 9.09 -39.12
CA SER A 170 9.82 9.70 -38.04
C SER A 170 8.80 8.68 -37.57
N ILE A 171 9.08 8.05 -36.43
CA ILE A 171 8.13 7.16 -35.73
C ILE A 171 6.76 7.86 -35.56
N SER A 172 6.75 9.20 -35.54
CA SER A 172 5.57 10.07 -35.51
C SER A 172 4.63 9.98 -36.72
N GLN A 173 5.09 9.48 -37.88
CA GLN A 173 4.24 9.29 -39.07
C GLN A 173 3.49 7.96 -39.07
N LEU A 174 3.86 7.04 -38.18
CA LEU A 174 3.19 5.76 -38.04
C LEU A 174 1.95 5.93 -37.15
N ASP A 175 0.76 5.84 -37.75
CA ASP A 175 -0.52 5.82 -37.03
C ASP A 175 -0.74 4.45 -36.36
N LEU A 176 0.08 4.16 -35.33
CA LEU A 176 0.07 2.93 -34.57
C LEU A 176 -0.20 3.22 -33.08
N PRO A 177 -0.91 2.32 -32.37
CA PRO A 177 -1.09 2.47 -30.94
C PRO A 177 0.27 2.31 -30.22
N LEU A 178 0.47 3.06 -29.13
CA LEU A 178 1.69 3.04 -28.31
C LEU A 178 2.32 1.64 -28.07
N PRO A 179 1.57 0.59 -27.65
CA PRO A 179 2.15 -0.72 -27.43
C PRO A 179 2.77 -1.35 -28.68
N ASP A 180 2.30 -1.01 -29.88
CA ASP A 180 2.84 -1.55 -31.13
C ASP A 180 4.07 -0.76 -31.58
N ILE A 181 4.11 0.56 -31.33
CA ILE A 181 5.33 1.37 -31.48
C ILE A 181 6.44 0.84 -30.56
N CYS A 182 6.13 0.58 -29.29
CA CYS A 182 7.11 0.03 -28.35
C CYS A 182 7.67 -1.33 -28.82
N LYS A 183 6.81 -2.21 -29.35
CA LYS A 183 7.26 -3.50 -29.92
C LYS A 183 8.14 -3.31 -31.15
N LEU A 184 7.78 -2.35 -32.01
CA LEU A 184 8.58 -2.03 -33.20
C LEU A 184 9.98 -1.56 -32.81
N VAL A 185 10.09 -0.67 -31.82
CA VAL A 185 11.39 -0.22 -31.29
C VAL A 185 12.18 -1.37 -30.68
N CYS A 186 11.54 -2.24 -29.88
CA CYS A 186 12.19 -3.45 -29.37
C CYS A 186 12.68 -4.36 -30.49
N SER A 187 11.91 -4.49 -31.58
CA SER A 187 12.26 -5.33 -32.72
C SER A 187 13.42 -4.75 -33.53
N ILE A 188 13.54 -3.42 -33.61
CA ILE A 188 14.70 -2.79 -34.25
C ILE A 188 15.94 -3.06 -33.42
N LEU A 189 15.86 -2.89 -32.10
CA LEU A 189 16.98 -3.05 -31.16
C LEU A 189 17.32 -4.51 -30.81
N ASP A 190 16.78 -5.50 -31.52
CA ASP A 190 16.95 -6.94 -31.23
C ASP A 190 16.57 -7.36 -29.78
N ILE A 191 15.65 -6.63 -29.13
CA ILE A 191 15.17 -6.95 -27.78
C ILE A 191 13.92 -7.83 -27.87
N PRO A 192 13.93 -9.05 -27.28
CA PRO A 192 12.79 -9.94 -27.34
C PRO A 192 11.61 -9.40 -26.51
N VAL A 193 10.44 -9.23 -27.14
CA VAL A 193 9.18 -8.98 -26.45
C VAL A 193 8.41 -10.29 -26.33
N TYR A 194 8.40 -10.86 -25.12
CA TYR A 194 7.70 -12.11 -24.88
C TYR A 194 6.18 -11.88 -24.84
N SER A 195 5.44 -12.47 -25.78
CA SER A 195 3.99 -12.61 -25.66
C SER A 195 3.64 -13.80 -24.79
N ASN A 196 2.71 -13.62 -23.85
CA ASN A 196 2.12 -14.73 -23.11
C ASN A 196 0.98 -15.30 -23.96
N ASN A 197 1.32 -16.17 -24.92
CA ASN A 197 0.33 -16.91 -25.69
C ASN A 197 -0.44 -17.85 -24.74
N THR A 198 -1.64 -17.46 -24.32
CA THR A 198 -2.63 -18.39 -23.74
C THR A 198 -3.26 -19.20 -24.88
N THR A 199 -2.45 -19.97 -25.59
CA THR A 199 -2.89 -20.88 -26.66
C THR A 199 -3.30 -22.25 -26.10
N ASN A 200 -4.08 -22.29 -25.02
CA ASN A 200 -4.82 -23.50 -24.65
C ASN A 200 -6.22 -23.12 -24.19
N GLN A 201 -7.19 -23.59 -24.98
CA GLN A 201 -8.62 -23.46 -24.80
C GLN A 201 -9.06 -23.76 -23.35
N LYS A 202 -9.74 -22.80 -22.69
CA LYS A 202 -10.99 -23.04 -21.96
C LYS A 202 -11.57 -21.76 -21.34
N SER A 203 -12.83 -21.51 -21.71
CA SER A 203 -13.88 -20.79 -20.98
C SER A 203 -13.68 -19.28 -20.73
N LEU A 204 -14.43 -18.50 -21.52
CA LEU A 204 -14.86 -17.13 -21.23
C LEU A 204 -15.41 -16.99 -19.79
N THR A 205 -14.80 -16.13 -18.99
CA THR A 205 -15.47 -15.32 -17.97
C THR A 205 -14.88 -13.91 -18.03
N ASP A 206 -15.74 -12.88 -17.99
CA ASP A 206 -15.37 -11.48 -18.25
C ASP A 206 -14.39 -10.86 -17.21
N THR A 207 -14.10 -11.56 -16.11
CA THR A 207 -13.17 -11.12 -15.07
C THR A 207 -11.70 -11.37 -15.42
N ASP A 208 -11.39 -12.29 -16.33
CA ASP A 208 -10.01 -12.69 -16.64
C ASP A 208 -9.33 -11.80 -17.69
N ASN A 209 -10.10 -11.04 -18.48
CA ASN A 209 -9.59 -10.13 -19.49
C ASN A 209 -8.72 -9.00 -18.90
N LYS A 210 -9.04 -8.49 -17.71
CA LYS A 210 -8.21 -7.45 -17.05
C LYS A 210 -6.87 -8.00 -16.57
N SER A 211 -6.83 -9.25 -16.10
CA SER A 211 -5.62 -9.87 -15.56
C SER A 211 -4.64 -10.30 -16.64
N SER A 212 -5.14 -10.67 -17.83
CA SER A 212 -4.33 -11.00 -19.01
C SER A 212 -3.72 -9.75 -19.65
N ILE A 213 -4.49 -8.66 -19.76
CA ILE A 213 -3.99 -7.35 -20.20
C ILE A 213 -2.86 -6.85 -19.27
N LYS A 214 -3.08 -6.90 -17.95
CA LYS A 214 -2.08 -6.48 -16.95
C LYS A 214 -0.77 -7.27 -17.06
N ARG A 215 -0.84 -8.56 -17.40
CA ARG A 215 0.33 -9.43 -17.59
C ARG A 215 1.07 -9.16 -18.90
N ASN A 216 0.36 -8.91 -20.00
CA ASN A 216 0.99 -8.52 -21.26
C ASN A 216 1.73 -7.18 -21.15
N HIS A 217 1.18 -6.24 -20.37
CA HIS A 217 1.85 -4.97 -20.12
C HIS A 217 3.14 -5.17 -19.30
N ARG A 218 3.18 -6.13 -18.37
CA ARG A 218 4.39 -6.43 -17.60
C ARG A 218 5.55 -6.89 -18.48
N ASN A 219 5.30 -7.77 -19.45
CA ASN A 219 6.35 -8.24 -20.36
C ASN A 219 6.89 -7.11 -21.25
N LEU A 220 6.00 -6.23 -21.74
CA LEU A 220 6.41 -5.06 -22.49
C LEU A 220 7.23 -4.10 -21.62
N ILE A 221 6.83 -3.91 -20.35
CA ILE A 221 7.58 -3.10 -19.38
C ILE A 221 8.97 -3.70 -19.11
N GLU A 222 9.09 -5.03 -19.00
CA GLU A 222 10.39 -5.70 -18.85
C GLU A 222 11.31 -5.39 -20.06
N SER A 223 10.82 -5.53 -21.30
CA SER A 223 11.60 -5.18 -22.50
C SER A 223 11.91 -3.68 -22.60
N MET A 224 10.99 -2.81 -22.17
CA MET A 224 11.23 -1.36 -22.15
C MET A 224 12.23 -0.95 -21.09
N HIS A 225 12.26 -1.65 -19.96
CA HIS A 225 13.30 -1.45 -18.97
C HIS A 225 14.70 -1.65 -19.57
N THR A 226 14.91 -2.69 -20.39
CA THR A 226 16.20 -2.88 -21.06
C THR A 226 16.54 -1.80 -22.09
N VAL A 227 15.55 -1.26 -22.81
CA VAL A 227 15.78 -0.10 -23.69
C VAL A 227 16.24 1.11 -22.90
N PHE A 228 15.60 1.39 -21.75
CA PHE A 228 16.01 2.49 -20.89
C PHE A 228 17.35 2.25 -20.20
N SER A 229 17.66 1.02 -19.80
CA SER A 229 18.98 0.64 -19.29
C SER A 229 20.05 0.85 -20.34
N LEU A 230 19.82 0.41 -21.57
CA LEU A 230 20.72 0.63 -22.71
C LEU A 230 20.95 2.13 -22.94
N TYR A 231 19.89 2.93 -22.97
CA TYR A 231 19.99 4.39 -23.10
C TYR A 231 20.77 5.03 -21.95
N ALA A 232 20.54 4.59 -20.71
CA ALA A 232 21.25 5.09 -19.53
C ALA A 232 22.76 4.77 -19.60
N GLU A 233 23.12 3.56 -20.03
CA GLU A 233 24.52 3.17 -20.26
C GLU A 233 25.17 3.98 -21.39
N PHE A 234 24.47 4.20 -22.51
CA PHE A 234 24.95 5.08 -23.59
C PHE A 234 25.17 6.52 -23.12
N LYS A 235 24.27 7.04 -22.27
CA LYS A 235 24.40 8.39 -21.70
C LYS A 235 25.56 8.50 -20.71
N ASN A 236 25.79 7.47 -19.90
CA ASN A 236 26.87 7.43 -18.91
C ASN A 236 28.24 7.10 -19.53
N SER A 237 28.27 6.42 -20.68
CA SER A 237 29.50 6.06 -21.37
C SER A 237 30.24 7.28 -21.91
N GLN A 238 31.55 7.36 -21.62
CA GLN A 238 32.40 8.49 -21.96
C GLN A 238 32.56 8.70 -23.49
N HIS A 239 32.42 7.64 -24.27
CA HIS A 239 32.54 7.66 -25.74
C HIS A 239 31.30 8.24 -26.43
N PHE A 240 30.11 8.05 -25.86
CA PHE A 240 28.83 8.42 -26.47
C PHE A 240 28.20 9.66 -25.81
N GLY A 241 28.29 9.81 -24.48
CA GLY A 241 27.72 10.94 -23.74
C GLY A 241 28.29 12.32 -24.14
N ARG A 242 29.50 12.38 -24.73
CA ARG A 242 30.12 13.63 -25.19
C ARG A 242 29.60 14.12 -26.55
N LYS A 243 29.05 13.23 -27.39
CA LYS A 243 28.43 13.59 -28.68
C LYS A 243 26.98 14.06 -28.49
N ILE A 244 26.22 13.39 -27.63
CA ILE A 244 24.80 13.71 -27.35
C ILE A 244 24.64 15.11 -26.71
N ASN A 245 25.59 15.51 -25.85
CA ASN A 245 25.58 16.85 -25.24
C ASN A 245 26.00 17.98 -26.20
N LYS A 246 26.58 17.67 -27.36
CA LYS A 246 27.00 18.67 -28.36
C LYS A 246 25.92 18.99 -29.38
N GLU A 247 24.95 18.10 -29.61
CA GLU A 247 23.84 18.36 -30.55
C GLU A 247 22.65 19.08 -29.90
N ASN A 248 22.62 19.16 -28.56
CA ASN A 248 21.61 19.89 -27.81
C ASN A 248 22.04 21.34 -27.43
N PHE A 249 23.10 21.88 -28.06
CA PHE A 249 23.53 23.28 -27.95
C PHE A 249 23.90 23.88 -29.30
#